data_AF-A0A328VKN9-F1
#
_entry.id   AF-A0A328VKN9-F1
#
_cell.length_a   1.000
_cell.length_b   1.000
_cell.length_c   1.000
_cell.angle_alpha   90.00
_cell.angle_beta   90.00
_cell.angle_gamma   90.00
#
_symmetry.space_group_name_H-M   'P 1'
#
loop_
_entity.id
_entity.type
_entity.pdbx_description
1 polymer ?
#
loop_
_entity_poly.entity_id
_entity_poly.type
_entity_poly.pdbx_seq_one_letter_code
_entity_poly.pdbx_strand_id
1 'polypeptide(L)'
;MGLRVFNYAQIDWTRLATASSLRRRGLRLSPGQQPAGCYERAAGRPRQVLLYWIEEAQPARRLTKAQQQALQRAREGWRQRLVCSSCGETIEPERRRRRLRICWACEEAQRVRARRQELRAWLREELARDIVVLDTETTGLPSDPGFQVVEIAVIAVTDGRLLFHKGVAPGTPGFIQGRKAAPSGSLPGVDMAASSLLSCAQ
;
A
#
# COMPACT_ATOMS: atom_id res chain seq x y z
N MET A 1 -23.53 40.95 -10.30
CA MET A 1 -22.93 40.75 -11.63
C MET A 1 -22.16 39.43 -11.61
N GLY A 2 -22.39 38.55 -12.59
CA GLY A 2 -21.66 37.27 -12.67
C GLY A 2 -20.23 37.48 -13.18
N LEU A 3 -19.28 36.68 -12.68
CA LEU A 3 -17.91 36.63 -13.21
C LEU A 3 -17.92 36.02 -14.61
N ARG A 4 -17.15 36.60 -15.54
CA ARG A 4 -16.97 36.04 -16.88
C ARG A 4 -16.28 34.68 -16.77
N VAL A 5 -16.89 33.64 -17.33
CA VAL A 5 -16.29 32.30 -17.42
C VAL A 5 -15.59 32.16 -18.76
N PHE A 6 -14.30 31.81 -18.72
CA PHE A 6 -13.46 31.58 -19.89
C PHE A 6 -13.30 30.08 -20.13
N ASN A 7 -13.32 29.68 -21.41
CA ASN A 7 -12.76 28.39 -21.79
C ASN A 7 -11.24 28.43 -21.65
N TYR A 8 -10.63 27.39 -21.05
CA TYR A 8 -9.19 27.34 -20.82
C TYR A 8 -8.34 27.66 -22.07
N ALA A 9 -8.74 27.13 -23.24
CA ALA A 9 -8.03 27.34 -24.50
C ALA A 9 -8.14 28.77 -25.05
N GLN A 10 -9.12 29.53 -24.59
CA GLN A 10 -9.40 30.90 -25.04
C GLN A 10 -8.85 31.96 -24.08
N ILE A 11 -8.21 31.55 -22.98
CA ILE A 11 -7.60 32.47 -22.03
C ILE A 11 -6.35 33.06 -22.66
N ASP A 12 -6.31 34.39 -22.77
CA ASP A 12 -5.10 35.11 -23.09
C ASP A 12 -4.14 35.12 -21.88
N TRP A 13 -3.27 34.12 -21.79
CA TRP A 13 -2.29 33.97 -20.71
C TRP A 13 -1.17 35.03 -20.70
N THR A 14 -1.13 35.89 -21.72
CA THR A 14 -0.20 37.02 -21.78
C THR A 14 -0.75 38.20 -20.97
N ARG A 15 -2.08 38.38 -20.93
CA ARG A 15 -2.78 39.47 -20.23
C ARG A 15 -3.46 39.04 -18.93
N LEU A 16 -3.87 37.78 -18.84
CA LEU A 16 -4.52 37.19 -17.68
C LEU A 16 -3.62 36.19 -16.97
N ALA A 17 -3.73 36.17 -15.64
CA ALA A 17 -3.03 35.21 -14.81
C ALA A 17 -3.85 34.80 -13.58
N THR A 18 -3.65 33.58 -13.12
CA THR A 18 -4.12 33.17 -11.79
C THR A 18 -3.26 33.83 -10.71
N ALA A 19 -3.78 33.96 -9.49
CA ALA A 19 -3.00 34.50 -8.35
C ALA A 19 -1.67 33.74 -8.14
N SER A 20 -1.66 32.42 -8.32
CA SER A 20 -0.44 31.59 -8.24
C SER A 20 0.53 31.86 -9.40
N SER A 21 0.01 32.12 -10.60
CA SER A 21 0.83 32.48 -11.77
C SER A 21 1.48 33.86 -11.59
N LEU A 22 0.76 34.85 -11.08
CA LEU A 22 1.32 36.16 -10.72
C LEU A 22 2.48 36.02 -9.72
N ARG A 23 2.29 35.23 -8.65
CA ARG A 23 3.35 34.98 -7.65
C ARG A 23 4.61 34.37 -8.26
N ARG A 24 4.48 33.44 -9.22
CA ARG A 24 5.62 32.85 -9.93
C ARG A 24 6.37 33.86 -10.80
N ARG A 25 5.68 34.87 -11.31
CA ARG A 25 6.25 36.00 -12.07
C ARG A 25 6.80 37.12 -11.17
N GLY A 26 6.83 36.94 -9.84
CA GLY A 26 7.26 37.98 -8.91
C GLY A 26 6.26 39.13 -8.75
N LEU A 27 4.99 38.90 -9.08
CA LEU A 27 3.89 39.85 -8.95
C LEU A 27 2.94 39.46 -7.81
N ARG A 28 2.15 40.41 -7.34
CA ARG A 28 1.06 40.23 -6.38
C ARG A 28 -0.16 41.03 -6.86
N LEU A 29 -1.33 40.60 -6.42
CA LEU A 29 -2.57 41.35 -6.63
C LEU A 29 -2.45 42.73 -5.98
N SER A 30 -2.92 43.75 -6.69
CA SER A 30 -3.09 45.08 -6.12
C SER A 30 -4.17 45.04 -5.03
N PRO A 31 -4.07 45.87 -3.97
CA PRO A 31 -5.12 45.99 -2.98
C PRO A 31 -6.46 46.31 -3.64
N GLY A 32 -7.49 45.48 -3.42
CA GLY A 32 -8.82 45.67 -4.00
C GLY A 32 -9.00 45.22 -5.46
N GLN A 33 -7.96 44.65 -6.09
CA GLN A 33 -8.06 44.17 -7.47
C GLN A 33 -9.14 43.09 -7.61
N GLN A 34 -10.12 43.34 -8.49
CA GLN A 34 -11.21 42.41 -8.76
C GLN A 34 -10.80 41.37 -9.79
N PRO A 35 -11.34 40.13 -9.72
CA PRO A 35 -11.09 39.15 -10.77
C PRO A 35 -11.69 39.59 -12.10
N ALA A 36 -10.91 39.50 -13.17
CA ALA A 36 -11.36 39.74 -14.54
C ALA A 36 -12.31 38.64 -15.04
N GLY A 37 -12.24 37.46 -14.41
CA GLY A 37 -13.14 36.34 -14.63
C GLY A 37 -12.60 35.07 -14.00
N CYS A 38 -13.06 33.92 -14.48
CA CYS A 38 -12.62 32.62 -14.00
C CYS A 38 -12.65 31.57 -15.12
N TYR A 39 -12.05 30.41 -14.88
CA TYR A 39 -12.28 29.23 -15.71
C TYR A 39 -12.49 28.00 -14.82
N GLU A 40 -13.16 26.99 -15.36
CA GLU A 40 -13.40 25.74 -14.64
C GLU A 40 -12.25 24.76 -14.86
N ARG A 41 -11.73 24.21 -13.76
CA ARG A 41 -10.72 23.15 -13.80
C ARG A 41 -11.35 21.82 -13.38
N ALA A 42 -11.43 20.89 -14.32
CA ALA A 42 -11.85 19.52 -14.06
C ALA A 42 -10.65 18.68 -13.56
N ALA A 43 -10.35 18.78 -12.26
CA ALA A 43 -9.37 17.89 -11.62
C ALA A 43 -10.03 17.26 -10.39
N GLY A 44 -10.75 16.16 -10.60
CA GLY A 44 -11.49 15.40 -9.59
C GLY A 44 -12.78 16.06 -9.10
N ARG A 45 -12.78 17.38 -8.85
CA ARG A 45 -13.98 18.18 -8.59
C ARG A 45 -13.88 19.50 -9.35
N PRO A 46 -14.94 19.95 -10.04
CA PRO A 46 -14.92 21.22 -10.74
C PRO A 46 -14.64 22.34 -9.74
N ARG A 47 -13.60 23.12 -10.02
CA ARG A 47 -13.24 24.31 -9.24
C ARG A 47 -13.10 25.49 -10.18
N GLN A 48 -13.74 26.59 -9.81
CA GLN A 48 -13.53 27.87 -10.48
C GLN A 48 -12.17 28.44 -10.05
N VAL A 49 -11.32 28.72 -11.03
CA VAL A 49 -10.02 29.34 -10.84
C VAL A 49 -10.11 30.78 -11.32
N LEU A 50 -9.94 31.73 -10.41
CA LEU A 50 -10.01 33.16 -10.69
C LEU A 50 -8.81 33.63 -11.53
N LEU A 51 -9.10 34.52 -12.48
CA LEU A 51 -8.17 35.19 -13.38
C LEU A 51 -8.15 36.69 -13.08
N TYR A 52 -6.97 37.27 -13.16
CA TYR A 52 -6.70 38.67 -12.88
C TYR A 52 -5.87 39.27 -14.00
N TRP A 53 -6.04 40.57 -14.25
CA TRP A 53 -5.21 41.30 -15.19
C TRP A 53 -3.78 41.43 -14.65
N ILE A 54 -2.81 41.10 -15.50
CA ILE A 54 -1.39 41.19 -15.15
C ILE A 54 -0.94 42.66 -15.05
N GLU A 55 -1.45 43.53 -15.92
CA GLU A 55 -1.11 44.96 -15.97
C GLU A 55 -1.52 45.74 -14.70
N GLU A 56 -2.58 45.28 -14.03
CA GLU A 56 -3.04 45.83 -12.75
C GLU A 56 -2.28 45.26 -11.55
N ALA A 57 -1.46 44.22 -11.73
CA ALA A 57 -0.71 43.60 -10.65
C ALA A 57 0.54 44.42 -10.30
N GLN A 58 0.96 44.35 -9.03
CA GLN A 58 2.13 45.05 -8.54
C GLN A 58 3.31 44.10 -8.31
N PRO A 59 4.56 44.57 -8.36
CA PRO A 59 5.71 43.80 -7.91
C PRO A 59 5.51 43.26 -6.49
N ALA A 60 5.88 42.00 -6.29
CA ALA A 60 5.90 41.40 -4.95
C ALA A 60 6.94 42.13 -4.10
N ARG A 61 6.57 42.40 -2.84
CA ARG A 61 7.50 43.02 -1.88
C ARG A 61 8.69 42.10 -1.65
N ARG A 62 9.90 42.66 -1.67
CA ARG A 62 11.11 41.92 -1.28
C ARG A 62 10.96 41.40 0.15
N LEU A 63 11.33 40.14 0.36
CA LEU A 63 11.34 39.54 1.69
C LEU A 63 12.30 40.30 2.59
N THR A 64 11.86 40.56 3.82
CA THR A 64 12.73 41.12 4.88
C THR A 64 13.83 40.12 5.27
N LYS A 65 14.92 40.59 5.89
CA LYS A 65 15.99 39.70 6.38
C LYS A 65 15.46 38.62 7.33
N ALA A 66 14.55 38.98 8.24
CA ALA A 66 13.92 38.03 9.15
C ALA A 66 13.10 36.96 8.41
N GLN A 67 12.33 37.34 7.37
CA GLN A 67 11.58 36.39 6.56
C GLN A 67 12.49 35.49 5.71
N GLN A 68 13.59 36.03 5.18
CA GLN A 68 14.58 35.24 4.46
C GLN A 68 15.22 34.19 5.36
N GLN A 69 15.61 34.58 6.58
CA GLN A 69 16.15 33.66 7.59
C GLN A 69 15.11 32.60 7.99
N ALA A 70 13.85 32.99 8.20
CA ALA A 70 12.78 32.04 8.50
C ALA A 70 12.57 31.04 7.36
N LEU A 71 12.61 31.49 6.10
CA LEU A 71 12.52 30.62 4.93
C LEU A 71 13.71 29.66 4.83
N GLN A 72 14.91 30.13 5.15
CA GLN A 72 16.11 29.28 5.18
C GLN A 72 16.00 28.20 6.25
N ARG A 73 15.64 28.56 7.49
CA ARG A 73 15.39 27.59 8.58
C ARG A 73 14.31 26.58 8.21
N ALA A 74 13.24 27.03 7.55
CA ALA A 74 12.17 26.15 7.08
C ALA A 74 12.70 25.16 6.02
N ARG A 75 13.54 25.61 5.08
CA ARG A 75 14.17 24.74 4.07
C ARG A 75 15.10 23.71 4.71
N GLU A 76 15.90 24.11 5.70
CA GLU A 76 16.79 23.20 6.45
C GLU A 76 15.98 22.17 7.23
N GLY A 77 14.94 22.60 7.96
CA GLY A 77 14.03 21.69 8.64
C GLY A 77 13.31 20.73 7.70
N TRP A 78 12.96 21.18 6.49
CA TRP A 78 12.42 20.31 5.43
C TRP A 78 13.45 19.27 4.98
N ARG A 79 14.70 19.65 4.71
CA ARG A 79 15.77 18.70 4.34
C ARG A 79 15.96 17.64 5.41
N GLN A 80 16.04 18.03 6.68
CA GLN A 80 16.18 17.09 7.80
C GLN A 80 14.97 16.13 7.92
N ARG A 81 13.77 16.60 7.59
CA ARG A 81 12.55 15.76 7.60
C ARG A 81 12.48 14.78 6.44
N LEU A 82 13.23 15.04 5.36
CA LEU A 82 13.39 14.14 4.23
C LEU A 82 14.54 13.16 4.43
N VAL A 83 15.22 13.14 5.57
CA VAL A 83 16.23 12.11 5.85
C VAL A 83 15.60 10.96 6.61
N CYS A 84 15.83 9.74 6.13
CA CYS A 84 15.42 8.50 6.78
C CYS A 84 16.17 8.35 8.11
N SER A 85 15.44 8.24 9.22
CA SER A 85 16.02 8.05 10.54
C SER A 85 16.64 6.67 10.75
N SER A 86 16.41 5.70 9.84
CA SER A 86 16.95 4.35 9.93
C SER A 86 18.22 4.16 9.09
N CYS A 87 18.27 4.67 7.87
CA CYS A 87 19.41 4.47 6.96
C CYS A 87 20.13 5.76 6.56
N GLY A 88 19.63 6.94 6.94
CA GLY A 88 20.24 8.22 6.59
C GLY A 88 19.96 8.70 5.15
N GLU A 89 19.34 7.87 4.32
CA GLU A 89 19.03 8.23 2.92
C GLU A 89 17.98 9.33 2.79
N THR A 90 18.06 10.10 1.71
CA THR A 90 17.07 11.12 1.38
C THR A 90 15.80 10.47 0.80
N ILE A 91 14.66 10.80 1.38
CA ILE A 91 13.32 10.35 1.04
C ILE A 91 12.69 11.38 0.10
N GLU A 92 12.18 10.92 -1.05
CA GLU A 92 11.37 11.75 -1.93
C GLU A 92 10.10 12.23 -1.21
N PRO A 93 9.73 13.52 -1.30
CA PRO A 93 8.56 14.07 -0.61
C PRO A 93 7.25 13.29 -0.89
N GLU A 94 7.09 12.78 -2.12
CA GLU A 94 5.92 12.01 -2.56
C GLU A 94 5.87 10.61 -1.93
N ARG A 95 7.03 10.02 -1.67
CA ARG A 95 7.17 8.69 -1.05
C ARG A 95 7.18 8.74 0.48
N ARG A 96 7.12 9.93 1.07
CA ARG A 96 7.10 10.12 2.52
C ARG A 96 5.72 9.80 3.09
N ARG A 97 5.57 8.65 3.73
CA ARG A 97 4.39 8.37 4.57
C ARG A 97 4.41 9.30 5.79
N ARG A 98 3.36 10.12 5.95
CA ARG A 98 3.29 11.24 6.92
C ARG A 98 3.65 10.89 8.37
N ARG A 99 3.52 9.61 8.77
CA ARG A 99 3.63 9.18 10.17
C ARG A 99 5.00 8.62 10.56
N LEU A 100 5.83 8.19 9.61
CA LEU A 100 7.11 7.54 9.91
C LEU A 100 8.26 8.32 9.26
N ARG A 101 9.33 8.59 10.02
CA ARG A 101 10.56 9.22 9.50
C ARG A 101 11.50 8.21 8.82
N ILE A 102 10.97 7.11 8.28
CA ILE A 102 11.76 6.08 7.61
C ILE A 102 11.37 5.99 6.13
N CYS A 103 12.32 5.56 5.30
CA CYS A 103 12.07 5.30 3.88
C CYS A 103 11.26 4.00 3.71
N TRP A 104 10.63 3.86 2.54
CA TRP A 104 9.83 2.67 2.21
C TRP A 104 10.63 1.37 2.30
N ALA A 105 11.90 1.37 1.88
CA ALA A 105 12.75 0.19 1.96
C ALA A 105 13.02 -0.25 3.40
N CYS A 106 13.29 0.70 4.31
CA CYS A 106 13.47 0.39 5.73
C CYS A 106 12.17 -0.07 6.38
N GLU A 107 11.03 0.54 6.02
CA GLU A 107 9.72 0.10 6.50
C GLU A 107 9.42 -1.35 6.07
N GLU A 108 9.66 -1.67 4.80
CA GLU A 108 9.45 -3.01 4.27
C GLU A 108 10.39 -4.03 4.91
N ALA A 109 11.67 -3.68 5.10
CA ALA A 109 12.62 -4.52 5.81
C ALA A 109 12.17 -4.80 7.26
N GLN A 110 11.61 -3.81 7.95
CA GLN A 110 11.05 -4.00 9.30
C GLN A 110 9.84 -4.94 9.28
N ARG A 111 8.92 -4.76 8.33
CA ARG A 111 7.75 -5.65 8.17
C ARG A 111 8.15 -7.09 7.88
N VAL A 112 9.09 -7.31 6.96
CA VAL A 112 9.60 -8.65 6.64
C VAL A 112 10.27 -9.29 7.86
N ARG A 113 11.06 -8.53 8.63
CA ARG A 113 11.67 -9.02 9.87
C ARG A 113 10.62 -9.41 10.90
N ALA A 114 9.61 -8.56 11.14
CA ALA A 114 8.51 -8.85 12.07
C ALA A 114 7.75 -10.12 11.66
N ARG A 115 7.36 -10.23 10.39
CA ARG A 115 6.67 -11.41 9.86
C ARG A 115 7.50 -12.68 9.98
N ARG A 116 8.82 -12.60 9.75
CA ARG A 116 9.72 -13.75 9.96
C ARG A 116 9.83 -14.14 11.43
N GLN A 117 9.80 -13.18 12.35
CA GLN A 117 9.80 -13.45 13.80
C GLN A 117 8.50 -14.12 14.23
N GLU A 118 7.36 -13.62 13.76
CA GLU A 118 6.04 -14.23 14.00
C GLU A 118 5.98 -15.66 13.45
N LEU A 119 6.40 -15.88 12.20
CA LEU A 119 6.42 -17.21 11.61
C LEU A 119 7.33 -18.17 12.38
N ARG A 120 8.50 -17.71 12.85
CA ARG A 120 9.40 -18.52 13.67
C ARG A 120 8.81 -18.84 15.04
N ALA A 121 8.11 -17.88 15.65
CA ALA A 121 7.42 -18.11 16.93
C ALA A 121 6.32 -19.15 16.76
N TRP A 122 5.47 -18.97 15.75
CA TRP A 122 4.43 -19.94 15.39
C TRP A 122 5.00 -21.33 15.09
N LEU A 123 6.05 -21.44 14.27
CA LEU A 123 6.70 -22.72 13.98
C LEU A 123 7.24 -23.40 15.24
N ARG A 124 7.79 -22.64 16.20
CA ARG A 124 8.27 -23.22 17.46
C ARG A 124 7.12 -23.76 18.31
N GLU A 125 6.02 -23.03 18.38
CA GLU A 125 4.82 -23.48 19.10
C GLU A 125 4.22 -24.73 18.45
N GLU A 126 4.18 -24.77 17.12
CA GLU A 126 3.65 -25.92 16.38
C GLU A 126 4.57 -27.14 16.56
N LEU A 127 5.90 -26.97 16.40
CA LEU A 127 6.88 -28.04 16.60
C LEU A 127 7.00 -28.50 18.06
N ALA A 128 6.55 -27.70 19.03
CA ALA A 128 6.46 -28.12 20.42
C ALA A 128 5.27 -29.06 20.68
N ARG A 129 4.35 -29.21 19.72
CA ARG A 129 3.29 -30.22 19.76
C ARG A 129 3.85 -31.57 19.31
N ASP A 130 3.18 -32.64 19.71
CA ASP A 130 3.45 -33.98 19.20
C ASP A 130 2.96 -34.09 17.75
N ILE A 131 3.78 -33.61 16.81
CA ILE A 131 3.52 -33.74 15.37
C ILE A 131 3.99 -35.12 14.90
N VAL A 132 3.14 -35.77 14.14
CA VAL A 132 3.47 -37.00 13.40
C VAL A 132 3.34 -36.76 11.90
N VAL A 133 4.23 -37.37 11.13
CA VAL A 133 4.12 -37.47 9.67
C VAL A 133 3.45 -38.80 9.35
N LEU A 134 2.36 -38.74 8.60
CA LEU A 134 1.71 -39.89 8.01
C LEU A 134 2.21 -40.03 6.58
N ASP A 135 2.90 -41.13 6.32
CA ASP A 135 3.33 -41.51 4.98
C ASP A 135 2.54 -42.74 4.54
N THR A 136 2.13 -42.77 3.28
CA THR A 136 1.28 -43.83 2.73
C THR A 136 1.75 -44.23 1.35
N GLU A 137 2.03 -45.51 1.17
CA GLU A 137 2.26 -46.08 -0.17
C GLU A 137 0.95 -46.59 -0.74
N THR A 138 0.75 -46.36 -2.03
CA THR A 138 -0.52 -46.63 -2.72
C THR A 138 -0.27 -47.36 -4.04
N THR A 139 -1.27 -48.11 -4.51
CA THR A 139 -1.21 -48.81 -5.81
C THR A 139 -1.39 -47.89 -7.02
N GLY A 140 -1.70 -46.61 -6.81
CA GLY A 140 -2.01 -45.65 -7.87
C GLY A 140 -2.57 -44.34 -7.31
N LEU A 141 -3.18 -43.53 -8.16
CA LEU A 141 -3.84 -42.30 -7.75
C LEU A 141 -5.27 -42.57 -7.26
N PRO A 142 -5.87 -41.68 -6.43
CA PRO A 142 -7.24 -41.85 -5.94
C PRO A 142 -8.32 -42.02 -7.02
N SER A 143 -8.04 -41.62 -8.25
CA SER A 143 -8.91 -41.76 -9.42
C SER A 143 -8.88 -43.15 -10.07
N ASP A 144 -7.89 -43.99 -9.74
CA ASP A 144 -7.65 -45.22 -10.49
C ASP A 144 -8.60 -46.35 -10.03
N PRO A 145 -9.18 -47.12 -10.97
CA PRO A 145 -10.04 -48.27 -10.66
C PRO A 145 -9.18 -49.40 -10.07
N GLY A 146 -8.92 -49.33 -8.77
CA GLY A 146 -7.98 -50.21 -8.07
C GLY A 146 -7.10 -49.50 -7.04
N PHE A 147 -7.29 -48.19 -6.81
CA PHE A 147 -6.62 -47.44 -5.76
C PHE A 147 -6.78 -48.11 -4.39
N GLN A 148 -5.65 -48.45 -3.78
CA GLN A 148 -5.57 -49.00 -2.44
C GLN A 148 -4.32 -48.46 -1.76
N VAL A 149 -4.43 -48.14 -0.47
CA VAL A 149 -3.27 -47.92 0.39
C VAL A 149 -2.71 -49.29 0.74
N VAL A 150 -1.44 -49.52 0.44
CA VAL A 150 -0.73 -50.80 0.67
C VAL A 150 0.28 -50.71 1.80
N GLU A 151 0.65 -49.51 2.22
CA GLU A 151 1.52 -49.29 3.37
C GLU A 151 1.12 -48.03 4.10
N ILE A 152 1.23 -48.07 5.43
CA ILE A 152 1.05 -46.90 6.29
C ILE A 152 2.23 -46.83 7.25
N ALA A 153 2.91 -45.68 7.28
CA ALA A 153 3.93 -45.35 8.25
C ALA A 153 3.55 -44.07 9.01
N VAL A 154 3.77 -44.08 10.33
CA VAL A 154 3.62 -42.89 11.19
C VAL A 154 4.96 -42.62 11.85
N ILE A 155 5.50 -41.43 11.64
CA ILE A 155 6.83 -41.04 12.11
C ILE A 155 6.68 -39.83 13.04
N ALA A 156 7.29 -39.88 14.22
CA ALA A 156 7.38 -38.72 15.10
C ALA A 156 8.32 -37.68 14.49
N VAL A 157 7.86 -36.43 14.35
CA VAL A 157 8.69 -35.34 13.81
C VAL A 157 9.81 -34.94 14.77
N THR A 158 9.58 -35.13 16.07
CA THR A 158 10.49 -34.68 17.13
C THR A 158 11.84 -35.40 17.11
N ASP A 159 11.86 -36.72 16.90
CA ASP A 159 13.07 -37.56 16.96
C ASP A 159 13.25 -38.45 15.71
N GLY A 160 12.34 -38.38 14.73
CA GLY A 160 12.36 -39.22 13.53
C GLY A 160 12.01 -40.69 13.79
N ARG A 161 11.53 -41.04 14.99
CA ARG A 161 11.20 -42.42 15.34
C ARG A 161 9.95 -42.88 14.60
N LEU A 162 10.02 -44.07 14.02
CA LEU A 162 8.87 -44.79 13.48
C LEU A 162 7.95 -45.22 14.63
N LEU A 163 6.75 -44.64 14.71
CA LEU A 163 5.75 -44.94 15.72
C LEU A 163 4.85 -46.11 15.30
N PHE A 164 4.59 -46.23 14.00
CA PHE A 164 3.76 -47.27 13.43
C PHE A 164 4.21 -47.58 12.00
N HIS A 165 4.21 -48.86 11.63
CA HIS A 165 4.49 -49.31 10.28
C HIS A 165 3.73 -50.59 10.00
N LYS A 166 2.95 -50.61 8.91
CA LYS A 166 2.16 -51.78 8.56
C LYS A 166 1.88 -51.83 7.07
N GLY A 167 2.19 -52.98 6.47
CA GLY A 167 1.64 -53.37 5.17
C GLY A 167 0.15 -53.68 5.28
N VAL A 168 -0.65 -53.11 4.38
CA VAL A 168 -2.10 -53.29 4.30
C VAL A 168 -2.38 -54.30 3.20
N ALA A 169 -2.96 -55.44 3.56
CA ALA A 169 -3.27 -56.49 2.59
C ALA A 169 -4.32 -56.00 1.59
N PRO A 170 -4.07 -56.15 0.27
CA PRO A 170 -5.00 -55.72 -0.76
C PRO A 170 -6.38 -56.39 -0.58
N GLY A 171 -7.45 -55.61 -0.74
CA GLY A 171 -8.81 -56.12 -0.63
C GLY A 171 -9.33 -56.35 0.79
N THR A 172 -8.59 -55.97 1.84
CA THR A 172 -9.13 -55.98 3.22
C THR A 172 -10.17 -54.85 3.38
N PRO A 173 -11.48 -55.15 3.50
CA PRO A 173 -12.47 -54.11 3.73
C PRO A 173 -12.41 -53.74 5.22
N GLY A 174 -11.85 -52.58 5.56
CA GLY A 174 -11.87 -52.17 6.98
C GLY A 174 -11.00 -51.01 7.42
N PHE A 175 -10.07 -50.50 6.62
CA PHE A 175 -9.29 -49.33 7.02
C PHE A 175 -9.60 -48.14 6.11
N ILE A 176 -10.54 -47.32 6.61
CA ILE A 176 -10.97 -46.01 6.09
C ILE A 176 -11.74 -46.10 4.76
N GLN A 177 -13.02 -46.51 4.84
CA GLN A 177 -14.00 -45.96 3.91
C GLN A 177 -14.06 -44.46 4.18
N GLY A 178 -13.54 -43.65 3.26
CA GLY A 178 -13.68 -42.21 3.29
C GLY A 178 -15.17 -41.85 3.38
N ARG A 179 -15.63 -41.48 4.59
CA ARG A 179 -16.91 -40.79 4.71
C ARG A 179 -16.76 -39.53 3.88
N LYS A 180 -17.69 -39.33 2.93
CA LYS A 180 -17.89 -38.06 2.23
C LYS A 180 -17.65 -36.91 3.22
N ALA A 181 -16.72 -36.03 2.89
CA ALA A 181 -16.48 -34.82 3.65
C ALA A 181 -17.84 -34.14 3.90
N ALA A 182 -18.18 -33.95 5.18
CA ALA A 182 -19.26 -33.05 5.54
C ALA A 182 -18.93 -31.65 4.97
N PRO A 183 -19.93 -30.86 4.53
CA PRO A 183 -19.67 -29.51 4.06
C PRO A 183 -18.88 -28.76 5.13
N SER A 184 -17.74 -28.22 4.72
CA SER A 184 -16.80 -27.49 5.55
C SER A 184 -17.53 -26.43 6.37
N GLY A 185 -17.58 -26.66 7.69
CA GLY A 185 -17.83 -25.59 8.63
C GLY A 185 -16.78 -24.50 8.40
N SER A 186 -17.25 -23.29 8.12
CA SER A 186 -16.43 -22.10 7.90
C SER A 186 -15.39 -21.96 9.01
N LEU A 187 -14.11 -21.96 8.63
CA LEU A 187 -13.03 -21.43 9.45
C LEU A 187 -13.39 -19.99 9.87
N PRO A 188 -13.10 -19.56 11.10
CA PRO A 188 -13.27 -18.16 11.49
C PRO A 188 -12.45 -17.29 10.53
N GLY A 189 -13.16 -16.34 9.91
CA GLY A 189 -12.66 -15.46 8.86
C GLY A 189 -11.37 -14.77 9.26
N VAL A 190 -10.31 -15.08 8.53
CA VAL A 190 -9.20 -14.15 8.35
C VAL A 190 -9.72 -13.14 7.34
N ASP A 191 -10.23 -12.00 7.83
CA ASP A 191 -10.57 -10.85 7.00
C ASP A 191 -9.30 -10.34 6.30
N MET A 192 -8.99 -10.94 5.15
CA MET A 192 -8.13 -10.32 4.16
C MET A 192 -8.98 -9.29 3.43
N ALA A 193 -8.86 -8.03 3.87
CA ALA A 193 -9.28 -6.88 3.10
C ALA A 193 -8.52 -6.85 1.77
N ALA A 194 -9.11 -7.50 0.75
CA ALA A 194 -8.76 -7.30 -0.64
C ALA A 194 -9.32 -5.94 -1.06
N SER A 195 -8.52 -4.89 -0.92
CA SER A 195 -8.81 -3.59 -1.50
C SER A 195 -8.38 -3.60 -2.96
N SER A 196 -9.26 -4.13 -3.81
CA SER A 196 -9.18 -4.00 -5.26
C SER A 196 -9.65 -2.60 -5.66
N LEU A 197 -8.70 -1.75 -6.01
CA LEU A 197 -8.93 -0.59 -6.85
C LEU A 197 -9.24 -1.09 -8.26
N LEU A 198 -10.45 -0.82 -8.78
CA LEU A 198 -10.67 -0.50 -10.19
C LEU A 198 -12.07 0.10 -10.43
N SER A 199 -12.04 1.29 -11.04
CA SER A 199 -13.01 1.84 -11.97
C SER A 199 -14.42 2.21 -11.47
N CYS A 200 -14.62 3.52 -11.24
CA CYS A 200 -15.90 4.17 -11.52
C CYS A 200 -15.72 5.03 -12.78
N ALA A 201 -16.33 4.59 -13.87
CA ALA A 201 -16.75 5.41 -14.98
C ALA A 201 -18.28 5.49 -14.90
N GLN A 202 -18.79 6.67 -14.56
CA GLN A 202 -19.98 7.35 -15.09
C GLN A 202 -20.19 8.64 -14.30
#